data_AF-A0A6J3H3C4-F1
#
_entry.id   AF-A0A6J3H3C4-F1
#
_cell.length_a   1.000
_cell.length_b   1.000
_cell.length_c   1.000
_cell.angle_alpha   90.00
_cell.angle_beta   90.00
_cell.angle_gamma   90.00
#
_symmetry.space_group_name_H-M   'P 1'
#
loop_
_entity.id
_entity.type
_entity.pdbx_description
1 polymer ?
#
loop_
_entity_poly.entity_id
_entity_poly.type
_entity_poly.pdbx_seq_one_letter_code
_entity_poly.pdbx_strand_id
1 'polypeptide(L)'
;MKSPDEVLREGELEKRSDSLFQLWKKKRGVLTSDRLSLFPASPRARPKELRFHSLLKVDCVERTGKYVYFTIVTTDRKEIDFRCAGESCWNAAIALALIDFQNRRALQGFRSRQERPAPAAPAAPAEAAEPSDPSPQPQPRTP
;
A
#
# COMPACT_ATOMS: atom_id res chain seq x y z
N MET A 1 10.71 -11.07 12.20
CA MET A 1 9.69 -10.28 11.49
C MET A 1 8.56 -10.03 12.45
N LYS A 2 8.07 -8.79 12.57
CA LYS A 2 6.92 -8.49 13.45
C LYS A 2 5.66 -9.12 12.88
N SER A 3 4.83 -9.74 13.72
CA SER A 3 3.59 -10.36 13.25
C SER A 3 2.56 -9.26 12.89
N PRO A 4 1.60 -9.54 12.00
CA PRO A 4 0.56 -8.56 11.64
C PRO A 4 -0.26 -8.06 12.84
N ASP A 5 -0.38 -8.90 13.87
CA ASP A 5 -1.15 -8.61 15.07
C ASP A 5 -0.32 -8.12 16.26
N GLU A 6 0.99 -7.94 16.08
CA GLU A 6 1.85 -7.32 17.10
C GLU A 6 1.41 -5.87 17.34
N VAL A 7 0.98 -5.58 18.56
CA VAL A 7 0.59 -4.23 18.99
C VAL A 7 1.85 -3.39 19.16
N LEU A 8 2.02 -2.41 18.27
CA LEU A 8 3.13 -1.45 18.30
C LEU A 8 2.86 -0.31 19.28
N ARG A 9 1.59 0.07 19.44
CA ARG A 9 1.16 1.12 20.37
C ARG A 9 -0.32 0.96 20.70
N GLU A 10 -0.66 1.20 21.95
CA GLU A 10 -2.04 1.30 22.42
C GLU A 10 -2.19 2.49 23.36
N GLY A 11 -3.36 3.13 23.35
CA GLY A 11 -3.65 4.26 24.25
C GLY A 11 -4.71 5.20 23.70
N GLU A 12 -4.79 6.40 24.27
CA GLU A 12 -5.77 7.41 23.87
C GLU A 12 -5.22 8.33 22.75
N LEU A 13 -6.04 8.59 21.74
CA LEU A 13 -5.87 9.67 20.77
C LEU A 13 -7.24 10.26 20.40
N GLU A 14 -7.26 11.50 19.92
CA GLU A 14 -8.50 12.18 19.56
C GLU A 14 -8.61 12.30 18.04
N LYS A 15 -9.77 11.92 17.50
CA LYS A 15 -10.10 12.09 16.07
C LYS A 15 -11.07 13.25 15.91
N ARG A 16 -10.83 14.14 14.94
CA ARG A 16 -11.79 15.17 14.55
C ARG A 16 -13.01 14.54 13.90
N SER A 17 -14.20 15.01 14.27
CA SER A 17 -15.45 14.57 13.65
C SER A 17 -15.73 15.36 12.38
N ASP A 18 -16.24 14.67 11.37
CA ASP A 18 -16.66 15.23 10.08
C ASP A 18 -18.04 15.92 10.18
N SER A 19 -18.56 16.17 11.40
CA SER A 19 -19.85 16.83 11.66
C SER A 19 -19.73 18.34 11.77
N LEU A 20 -20.86 19.06 11.68
CA LEU A 20 -20.96 20.53 11.74
C LEU A 20 -20.13 21.19 12.86
N PHE A 21 -20.06 20.56 14.04
CA PHE A 21 -19.35 21.10 15.21
C PHE A 21 -17.84 20.78 15.27
N GLN A 22 -17.30 20.01 14.31
CA GLN A 22 -15.86 19.69 14.20
C GLN A 22 -15.15 19.30 15.52
N LEU A 23 -15.85 18.52 16.35
CA LEU A 23 -15.39 18.16 17.69
C LEU A 23 -14.27 17.11 17.66
N TRP A 24 -13.34 17.22 18.62
CA TRP A 24 -12.34 16.20 18.92
C TRP A 24 -12.96 15.12 19.80
N LYS A 25 -12.94 13.87 19.32
CA LYS A 25 -13.50 12.73 20.05
C LYS A 25 -12.38 11.78 20.47
N LYS A 26 -12.26 11.55 21.78
CA LYS A 26 -11.38 10.53 22.36
C LYS A 26 -11.70 9.14 21.81
N LYS A 27 -10.64 8.42 21.48
CA LYS A 27 -10.65 7.03 20.99
C LYS A 27 -9.56 6.27 21.72
N ARG A 28 -9.82 5.01 22.04
CA ARG A 28 -8.75 4.05 22.31
C ARG A 28 -8.21 3.59 20.96
N GLY A 29 -6.97 3.93 20.66
CA GLY A 29 -6.24 3.51 19.47
C GLY A 29 -5.44 2.25 19.75
N VAL A 30 -5.41 1.35 18.78
CA VAL A 30 -4.50 0.20 18.73
C VAL A 30 -3.79 0.24 17.38
N LEU A 31 -2.47 0.42 17.41
CA LEU A 31 -1.60 0.43 16.25
C LEU A 31 -0.90 -0.92 16.15
N THR A 32 -0.95 -1.50 14.97
CA THR A 32 -0.18 -2.69 14.61
C THR A 32 0.69 -2.38 13.40
N SER A 33 1.36 -3.41 12.87
CA SER A 33 2.23 -3.26 11.70
C SER A 33 1.48 -3.03 10.38
N ASP A 34 0.15 -3.19 10.35
CA ASP A 34 -0.67 -3.08 9.14
C ASP A 34 -1.90 -2.15 9.25
N ARG A 35 -2.32 -1.77 10.47
CA ARG A 35 -3.53 -0.98 10.70
C ARG A 35 -3.48 -0.16 11.98
N LEU A 36 -4.28 0.91 11.98
CA LEU A 36 -4.71 1.65 13.16
C LEU A 36 -6.20 1.38 13.41
N SER A 37 -6.54 0.80 14.55
CA SER A 37 -7.92 0.54 14.97
C SER A 37 -8.35 1.55 16.03
N LEU A 38 -9.49 2.20 15.80
CA LEU A 38 -10.05 3.24 16.67
C LEU A 38 -11.33 2.71 17.33
N PHE A 39 -11.25 2.45 18.63
CA PHE A 39 -12.38 1.97 19.41
C PHE A 39 -13.20 3.15 19.93
N PRO A 40 -14.52 3.17 19.67
CA PRO A 40 -15.41 4.17 20.26
C PRO A 40 -15.56 3.93 21.76
N ALA A 41 -15.97 4.97 22.51
CA ALA A 41 -16.28 4.84 23.94
C ALA A 41 -17.49 3.94 24.21
N SER A 42 -18.37 3.75 23.21
CA SER A 42 -19.52 2.84 23.34
C SER A 42 -19.09 1.39 23.08
N PRO A 43 -19.30 0.46 24.02
CA PRO A 43 -18.88 -0.93 23.90
C PRO A 43 -19.65 -1.71 22.82
N ARG A 44 -20.80 -1.21 22.35
CA ARG A 44 -21.59 -1.85 21.28
C ARG A 44 -21.17 -1.42 19.87
N ALA A 45 -20.36 -0.37 19.73
CA ALA A 45 -20.00 0.16 18.44
C ALA A 45 -18.72 -0.51 17.90
N ARG A 46 -18.75 -0.91 16.63
CA ARG A 46 -17.61 -1.58 16.00
C ARG A 46 -16.41 -0.61 15.89
N PRO A 47 -15.17 -1.12 16.02
CA PRO A 47 -13.97 -0.34 15.82
C PRO A 47 -13.89 0.18 14.37
N LYS A 48 -13.37 1.39 14.19
CA LYS A 48 -13.05 1.93 12.86
C LYS A 48 -11.61 1.59 12.54
N GLU A 49 -11.38 0.86 11.46
CA GLU A 49 -10.04 0.48 11.03
C GLU A 49 -9.52 1.38 9.90
N LEU A 50 -8.28 1.82 10.05
CA LEU A 50 -7.48 2.49 9.03
C LEU A 50 -6.34 1.55 8.63
N ARG A 51 -6.55 0.77 7.58
CA ARG A 51 -5.53 -0.16 7.05
C ARG A 51 -4.48 0.60 6.27
N PHE A 52 -3.20 0.27 6.48
CA PHE A 52 -2.07 0.94 5.85
C PHE A 52 -2.01 0.78 4.34
N HIS A 53 -2.62 -0.28 3.79
CA HIS A 53 -2.80 -0.39 2.34
C HIS A 53 -3.58 0.79 1.75
N SER A 54 -4.49 1.38 2.53
CA SER A 54 -5.34 2.51 2.13
C SER A 54 -4.82 3.86 2.62
N LEU A 55 -3.64 3.90 3.26
CA LEU A 55 -3.03 5.13 3.74
C LEU A 55 -1.95 5.61 2.77
N LEU A 56 -1.98 6.89 2.46
CA LEU A 56 -0.97 7.56 1.63
C LEU A 56 0.16 8.10 2.50
N LYS A 57 -0.17 8.92 3.51
CA LYS A 57 0.82 9.59 4.38
C LYS A 57 0.21 10.06 5.71
N VAL A 58 1.11 10.43 6.61
CA VAL A 58 0.80 11.14 7.86
C VAL A 58 1.51 12.49 7.81
N ASP A 59 0.76 13.59 7.87
CA ASP A 59 1.30 14.94 7.89
C ASP A 59 1.24 15.50 9.32
N CYS A 60 2.39 15.88 9.88
CA CYS A 60 2.43 16.63 11.13
C CYS A 60 2.16 18.10 10.82
N VAL A 61 1.08 18.66 11.38
CA VAL A 61 0.61 20.00 11.02
C VAL A 61 1.19 21.03 11.98
N GLU A 62 0.97 20.84 13.27
CA GLU A 62 1.39 21.80 14.29
C GLU A 62 1.59 21.14 15.65
N ARG A 63 2.35 21.83 16.52
CA ARG A 63 2.48 21.49 17.93
C ARG A 63 2.12 22.72 18.74
N THR A 64 0.94 22.68 19.35
CA THR A 64 0.35 23.82 20.04
C THR A 64 -0.03 23.42 21.46
N GLY A 65 0.59 24.08 22.45
CA GLY A 65 0.47 23.71 23.85
C GLY A 65 0.90 22.26 24.10
N LYS A 66 0.03 21.48 24.75
CA LYS A 66 0.28 20.06 25.04
C LYS A 66 -0.05 19.11 23.89
N TYR A 67 -0.63 19.60 22.79
CA TYR A 67 -1.12 18.76 21.71
C TYR A 67 -0.23 18.82 20.48
N VAL A 68 -0.10 17.67 19.83
CA VAL A 68 0.40 17.54 18.45
C VAL A 68 -0.80 17.26 17.56
N TYR A 69 -0.94 18.02 16.49
CA TYR A 69 -2.00 17.88 15.50
C TYR A 69 -1.42 17.29 14.22
N PHE A 70 -2.11 16.31 13.67
CA PHE A 70 -1.66 15.60 12.48
C PHE A 70 -2.83 15.10 11.64
N THR A 71 -2.60 14.94 10.34
CA THR A 71 -3.60 14.49 9.39
C THR A 71 -3.14 13.19 8.76
N ILE A 72 -4.02 12.19 8.73
CA ILE A 72 -3.84 10.98 7.94
C ILE A 72 -4.53 11.18 6.61
N VAL A 73 -3.77 11.08 5.53
CA VAL A 73 -4.30 11.14 4.16
C VAL A 73 -4.40 9.73 3.62
N THR A 74 -5.57 9.35 3.14
CA THR A 74 -5.84 8.05 2.53
C THR A 74 -5.60 8.08 1.02
N THR A 75 -5.55 6.89 0.39
CA THR A 75 -5.33 6.76 -1.06
C THR A 75 -6.48 7.34 -1.91
N ASP A 76 -7.70 7.39 -1.36
CA ASP A 76 -8.85 8.08 -1.94
C ASP A 76 -8.86 9.59 -1.62
N ARG A 77 -7.72 10.14 -1.17
CA ARG A 77 -7.51 11.58 -0.89
C ARG A 77 -8.39 12.11 0.24
N LYS A 78 -8.99 11.25 1.07
CA LYS A 78 -9.67 11.67 2.30
C LYS A 78 -8.64 12.07 3.35
N GLU A 79 -8.87 13.22 3.98
CA GLU A 79 -8.09 13.71 5.11
C GLU A 79 -8.82 13.43 6.41
N ILE A 80 -8.08 12.92 7.39
CA ILE A 80 -8.60 12.57 8.70
C ILE A 80 -7.71 13.19 9.76
N ASP A 81 -8.23 14.17 10.48
CA ASP A 81 -7.44 14.88 11.49
C ASP A 81 -7.48 14.19 12.84
N PHE A 82 -6.31 14.19 13.47
CA PHE A 82 -6.06 13.66 14.79
C PHE A 82 -5.30 14.68 15.61
N ARG A 83 -5.47 14.56 16.94
CA ARG A 83 -4.55 15.16 17.88
C ARG A 83 -4.26 14.22 19.03
N CYS A 84 -3.10 14.39 19.63
CA CYS A 84 -2.66 13.61 20.78
C CYS A 84 -1.80 14.46 21.69
N ALA A 85 -1.64 14.04 22.95
CA ALA A 85 -0.66 14.67 23.84
C ALA A 85 0.76 14.51 23.25
N GLY A 86 1.62 15.51 23.39
CA GLY A 86 2.94 15.51 22.75
C GLY A 86 3.83 14.34 23.17
N GLU A 87 3.74 13.94 24.43
CA GLU A 87 4.46 12.82 25.04
C GLU A 87 3.95 11.44 24.57
N SER A 88 2.75 11.37 23.99
CA SER A 88 2.16 10.10 23.53
C SER A 88 2.73 9.63 22.19
N CYS A 89 3.38 10.52 21.44
CA CYS A 89 4.08 10.24 20.17
C CYS A 89 3.25 9.46 19.13
N TRP A 90 1.92 9.61 19.12
CA TRP A 90 1.06 8.88 18.18
C TRP A 90 1.38 9.18 16.72
N ASN A 91 1.58 10.45 16.37
CA ASN A 91 1.94 10.86 15.01
C ASN A 91 3.21 10.14 14.52
N ALA A 92 4.26 10.13 15.34
CA ALA A 92 5.53 9.48 15.01
C ALA A 92 5.40 7.96 14.92
N ALA A 93 4.67 7.34 15.86
CA ALA A 93 4.45 5.90 15.85
C ALA A 93 3.70 5.44 14.59
N ILE A 94 2.64 6.15 14.20
CA ILE A 94 1.87 5.84 12.99
C ILE A 94 2.73 6.05 11.73
N ALA A 95 3.48 7.16 11.66
CA ALA A 95 4.36 7.45 10.53
C ALA A 95 5.42 6.36 10.33
N LEU A 96 6.11 5.95 11.40
CA LEU A 96 7.12 4.89 11.36
C LEU A 96 6.52 3.55 10.94
N ALA A 97 5.36 3.19 11.48
CA ALA A 97 4.68 1.94 11.12
C ALA A 97 4.23 1.93 9.65
N LEU A 98 3.75 3.07 9.13
CA LEU A 98 3.37 3.22 7.72
C LEU A 98 4.58 3.10 6.79
N ILE A 99 5.70 3.78 7.10
CA ILE A 99 6.94 3.70 6.32
C ILE A 99 7.46 2.26 6.29
N ASP A 100 7.50 1.59 7.43
CA ASP A 100 7.93 0.19 7.54
C ASP A 100 7.04 -0.74 6.68
N PHE A 101 5.71 -0.55 6.73
CA PHE A 101 4.79 -1.30 5.87
C PHE A 101 5.03 -1.06 4.37
N GLN A 102 5.24 0.19 3.96
CA GLN A 102 5.53 0.55 2.57
C GLN A 102 6.86 -0.06 2.10
N ASN A 103 7.89 0.00 2.94
CA ASN A 103 9.20 -0.61 2.66
C ASN A 103 9.10 -2.13 2.49
N ARG A 104 8.36 -2.82 3.37
CA ARG A 104 8.13 -4.27 3.23
C ARG A 104 7.42 -4.61 1.92
N ARG A 105 6.37 -3.86 1.53
CA ARG A 105 5.68 -4.07 0.25
C ARG A 105 6.59 -3.81 -0.95
N ALA A 106 7.42 -2.76 -0.91
CA ALA A 106 8.35 -2.45 -1.97
C ALA A 106 9.37 -3.58 -2.18
N LEU A 107 9.95 -4.10 -1.09
CA LEU A 107 10.90 -5.23 -1.14
C LEU A 107 10.25 -6.53 -1.64
N GLN A 108 9.03 -6.84 -1.20
CA GLN A 108 8.28 -7.99 -1.69
C GLN A 108 7.97 -7.87 -3.18
N GLY A 109 7.55 -6.69 -3.62
CA GLY A 109 7.31 -6.39 -5.03
C GLY A 109 8.57 -6.56 -5.88
N PHE A 110 9.72 -6.10 -5.38
CA PHE A 110 11.00 -6.28 -6.05
C PHE A 110 11.40 -7.76 -6.18
N ARG A 111 11.34 -8.54 -5.08
CA ARG A 111 11.65 -9.98 -5.09
C ARG A 111 10.76 -10.76 -6.05
N SER A 112 9.46 -10.52 -6.00
CA SER A 112 8.50 -11.19 -6.90
C SER A 112 8.73 -10.89 -8.39
N ARG A 113 9.36 -9.76 -8.72
CA ARG A 113 9.74 -9.39 -10.09
C ARG A 113 11.03 -10.08 -10.52
N GLN A 114 11.99 -10.23 -9.61
CA GLN A 114 13.26 -10.90 -9.86
C GLN A 114 13.09 -12.43 -10.02
N GLU A 115 12.15 -13.02 -9.28
CA GLU A 115 11.83 -14.45 -9.37
C GLU A 115 10.93 -14.81 -10.55
N ARG A 116 10.37 -13.81 -11.26
CA ARG A 116 9.54 -14.05 -12.46
C ARG A 116 10.48 -14.39 -13.63
N PRO A 117 10.44 -15.61 -14.20
CA PRO A 117 11.26 -15.95 -15.35
C PRO A 117 10.95 -14.97 -16.50
N ALA A 118 11.97 -14.58 -17.26
CA ALA A 118 11.76 -13.82 -18.48
C ALA A 118 10.72 -14.54 -19.34
N PRO A 119 9.74 -13.85 -19.95
CA PRO A 119 8.86 -14.50 -20.91
C PRO A 119 9.74 -15.17 -21.95
N ALA A 120 9.55 -16.48 -22.13
CA ALA A 120 10.24 -17.23 -23.18
C ALA A 120 10.08 -16.44 -24.48
N ALA A 121 11.19 -16.08 -25.12
CA ALA A 121 11.17 -15.40 -26.39
C ALA A 121 10.22 -16.17 -27.33
N PRO A 122 9.32 -15.49 -28.07
CA PRO A 122 8.49 -16.18 -29.03
C PRO A 122 9.42 -16.97 -29.96
N ALA A 123 9.19 -18.28 -30.03
CA ALA A 123 9.92 -19.13 -30.96
C ALA A 123 9.80 -18.50 -32.34
N ALA A 124 10.95 -18.21 -32.96
CA ALA A 124 10.98 -17.72 -34.32
C ALA A 124 10.15 -18.68 -35.19
N PRO A 125 9.24 -18.17 -36.05
CA PRO A 125 8.53 -19.04 -36.97
C PRO A 125 9.56 -19.81 -37.80
N ALA A 126 9.48 -21.13 -37.76
CA ALA A 126 10.31 -22.01 -38.56
C ALA A 126 10.21 -21.56 -40.03
N GLU A 127 11.35 -21.21 -40.62
CA GLU A 127 11.46 -20.99 -42.06
C GLU A 127 10.83 -22.17 -42.77
N ALA A 128 9.72 -21.89 -43.46
CA ALA A 128 9.11 -22.82 -44.38
C ALA A 128 10.19 -23.14 -45.44
N ALA A 129 10.64 -24.39 -45.44
CA ALA A 129 11.49 -24.91 -46.50
C ALA A 129 10.81 -24.65 -47.86
N GLU A 130 11.43 -23.84 -48.70
CA GLU A 130 11.01 -23.65 -50.08
C GLU A 130 11.05 -25.00 -50.81
N PRO A 131 9.99 -25.37 -51.56
CA PRO A 131 10.05 -26.55 -52.41
C PRO A 131 11.02 -26.27 -53.57
N SER A 132 11.97 -27.18 -53.74
CA SER A 132 12.96 -27.15 -54.81
C SER A 132 12.26 -27.27 -56.17
N ASP A 133 12.47 -26.28 -57.03
CA ASP A 133 11.96 -26.22 -58.40
C ASP A 133 12.55 -27.37 -59.25
N PRO A 134 11.75 -28.22 -59.92
CA PRO A 134 12.30 -29.28 -60.77
C PRO A 134 12.87 -28.67 -62.06
N SER A 135 14.13 -29.02 -62.36
CA SER A 135 14.84 -28.59 -63.57
C SER A 135 14.07 -28.89 -64.87
N PRO A 136 14.09 -28.00 -65.88
CA PRO A 136 13.41 -28.25 -67.14
C PRO A 136 14.16 -29.29 -67.99
N GLN A 137 13.45 -30.33 -68.43
CA GLN A 137 13.94 -31.29 -69.43
C GLN A 137 14.11 -30.62 -70.81
N PRO A 138 15.15 -30.99 -71.58
CA PRO A 138 15.35 -30.44 -72.93
C PRO A 138 14.38 -31.10 -73.93
N GLN A 139 13.73 -30.28 -74.75
CA GLN A 139 12.88 -30.74 -75.86
C GLN A 139 13.71 -31.15 -77.09
N PRO A 140 13.28 -32.16 -77.87
CA PRO A 140 13.97 -32.58 -79.07
C PRO A 140 13.71 -31.60 -80.23
N ARG A 141 14.78 -31.24 -80.94
CA ARG A 141 14.69 -30.52 -82.22
C ARG A 141 14.40 -31.50 -83.34
N THR A 142 13.38 -31.21 -84.15
CA THR A 142 13.22 -31.78 -85.49
C THR A 142 13.45 -30.70 -86.56
N PRO A 143 13.95 -31.08 -87.74
CA PRO A 143 14.33 -30.15 -88.82
C PRO A 143 13.14 -29.47 -89.51
#